data_AF-A0A914W3B1-F1
#
_entry.id   AF-A0A914W3B1-F1
#
_cell.length_a   1.000
_cell.length_b   1.000
_cell.length_c   1.000
_cell.angle_alpha   90.00
_cell.angle_beta   90.00
_cell.angle_gamma   90.00
#
_symmetry.space_group_name_H-M   'P 1'
#
loop_
_entity.id
_entity.type
_entity.pdbx_description
1 polymer ?
#
loop_
_entity_poly.entity_id
_entity_poly.type
_entity_poly.pdbx_seq_one_letter_code
_entity_poly.pdbx_strand_id
1 'polypeptide(L)'
;MWMRLGGRYKEAAQAVFIHAAGDLDALDAVGEPAVLVVSNPTGPGYTVADPFPPDTVHEYRVSDRLPTSLLARVIVCFIRLSRWDLAEPLLTEMNKRESSSTCEESYLEVARAFQATNALELAQKFGENLLGQDVFADSPAVWLAYADILHDRRKLQPAVDAFKRVVELAPTHVDARIKLSTLQQELGMPDQALDTLRDYDLDECTELPDERLLQRQADMLFTRKLHDQFARCARMLVTPYFFEIHRLALDRVRRERSIAGNVSMLLRTAAMDALRGSPLERFVKRMGPGAVDRQRVLNADQLHDYCLKLVEVLFSKQLYSEMLSVCCYAYMQPMLTSSGRTRTFDGLLLLAAIKAQAWNVAFEYLRGVQAPLENRSNRLWNAFNAVFVNFQDMRYHRYIMRALYKEPGNLALTTLSGNNSLISGSYRHALGEYLRVWQKLPDDPLICLLLGLTFVHMASKKDVSKRHQVALRGVAFLNKYERARGVKQEVWYNLGRAFHQLNILYAAVHFYKKVFDSEAPPVVRYDEETGEMKREIAEEYDLKPLAAHNLALIYQTSGNRHLARQVLEKYCIV
;
A
#
# COMPACT_ATOMS: atom_id res chain seq x y z
N MET A 1 3.04 -37.91 9.48
CA MET A 1 1.65 -37.95 9.99
C MET A 1 1.55 -38.38 11.47
N TRP A 2 2.53 -39.09 12.04
CA TRP A 2 2.53 -39.50 13.47
C TRP A 2 2.92 -38.39 14.48
N MET A 3 3.63 -37.33 14.07
CA MET A 3 3.97 -36.21 14.97
C MET A 3 2.77 -35.32 15.38
N ARG A 4 1.56 -35.57 14.84
CA ARG A 4 0.31 -34.90 15.27
C ARG A 4 -0.36 -35.56 16.48
N LEU A 5 0.20 -36.66 17.00
CA LEU A 5 -0.31 -37.32 18.21
C LEU A 5 0.12 -36.48 19.43
N GLY A 6 -0.82 -35.67 19.94
CA GLY A 6 -0.61 -34.74 21.06
C GLY A 6 -0.10 -35.43 22.33
N GLY A 7 1.21 -35.43 22.54
CA GLY A 7 1.86 -35.85 23.79
C GLY A 7 1.90 -37.36 24.06
N ARG A 8 1.31 -38.20 23.19
CA ARG A 8 1.25 -39.67 23.35
C ARG A 8 2.50 -40.39 22.84
N TYR A 9 3.67 -39.90 23.25
CA TYR A 9 4.97 -40.44 22.81
C TYR A 9 5.28 -41.80 23.42
N LYS A 10 4.73 -42.09 24.62
CA LYS A 10 4.83 -43.40 25.27
C LYS A 10 4.13 -44.46 24.42
N GLU A 11 2.89 -44.21 24.01
CA GLU A 11 2.12 -45.17 23.20
C GLU A 11 2.65 -45.30 21.77
N ALA A 12 3.17 -44.20 21.21
CA ALA A 12 3.87 -44.22 19.94
C ALA A 12 5.11 -45.12 19.99
N ALA A 13 5.95 -44.96 21.01
CA ALA A 13 7.11 -45.83 21.22
C ALA A 13 6.69 -47.30 21.42
N GLN A 14 5.67 -47.58 22.23
CA GLN A 14 5.15 -48.95 22.42
C GLN A 14 4.73 -49.60 21.10
N ALA A 15 4.01 -48.86 20.25
CA ALA A 15 3.60 -49.34 18.95
C ALA A 15 4.78 -49.59 18.01
N VAL A 16 5.84 -48.77 18.05
CA VAL A 16 7.04 -49.03 17.25
C VAL A 16 7.80 -50.27 17.76
N PHE A 17 7.90 -50.49 19.07
CA PHE A 17 8.48 -51.72 19.64
C PHE A 17 7.67 -52.97 19.26
N ILE A 18 6.34 -52.88 19.20
CA ILE A 18 5.49 -53.98 18.70
C ILE A 18 5.79 -54.28 17.22
N HIS A 19 5.96 -53.25 16.39
CA HIS A 19 6.28 -53.41 14.97
C HIS A 19 7.72 -53.86 14.70
N ALA A 20 8.64 -53.59 15.63
CA ALA A 20 10.05 -53.98 15.56
C ALA A 20 10.36 -55.28 16.34
N ALA A 21 9.34 -55.96 16.88
CA ALA A 21 9.51 -57.15 17.70
C ALA A 21 10.26 -58.26 16.95
N GLY A 22 11.37 -58.75 17.52
CA GLY A 22 12.27 -59.74 16.91
C GLY A 22 13.41 -59.16 16.07
N ASP A 23 13.37 -57.87 15.73
CA ASP A 23 14.44 -57.14 15.06
C ASP A 23 15.06 -56.02 15.93
N LEU A 24 14.43 -55.71 17.08
CA LEU A 24 14.92 -54.77 18.10
C LEU A 24 14.59 -55.31 19.50
N ASP A 25 15.59 -55.81 20.21
CA ASP A 25 15.46 -56.26 21.60
C ASP A 25 16.26 -55.37 22.55
N ALA A 26 15.61 -54.88 23.61
CA ALA A 26 16.26 -54.16 24.70
C ALA A 26 16.52 -55.15 25.84
N LEU A 27 17.78 -55.33 26.25
CA LEU A 27 18.18 -56.35 27.23
C LEU A 27 18.63 -55.72 28.55
N ASP A 28 18.35 -56.41 29.66
CA ASP A 28 18.80 -56.07 31.00
C ASP A 28 20.21 -56.63 31.31
N ALA A 29 20.68 -56.43 32.54
CA ALA A 29 22.01 -56.88 32.99
C ALA A 29 22.25 -58.39 32.91
N VAL A 30 21.17 -59.19 32.83
CA VAL A 30 21.20 -60.66 32.82
C VAL A 30 21.00 -61.18 31.39
N GLY A 31 20.75 -60.30 30.43
CA GLY A 31 20.51 -60.65 29.03
C GLY A 31 19.05 -61.01 28.72
N GLU A 32 18.13 -60.75 29.64
CA GLU A 32 16.69 -60.93 29.46
C GLU A 32 16.06 -59.66 28.84
N PRO A 33 14.98 -59.78 28.06
CA PRO A 33 14.33 -58.63 27.43
C PRO A 33 13.70 -57.68 28.47
N ALA A 34 14.28 -56.49 28.60
CA ALA A 34 13.80 -55.38 29.43
C ALA A 34 12.47 -54.78 28.92
N VAL A 35 12.08 -55.09 27.68
CA VAL A 35 10.79 -54.73 27.09
C VAL A 35 10.14 -55.99 26.52
N LEU A 36 9.05 -56.43 27.15
CA LEU A 36 8.32 -57.63 26.74
C LEU A 36 7.10 -57.27 25.87
N VAL A 37 7.06 -57.78 24.64
CA VAL A 37 5.89 -57.69 23.77
C VAL A 37 5.00 -58.92 24.01
N VAL A 38 3.84 -58.71 24.61
CA VAL A 38 2.91 -59.78 25.02
C VAL A 38 1.68 -59.77 24.12
N SER A 39 1.16 -60.95 23.74
CA SER A 39 -0.12 -61.05 23.02
C SER A 39 -1.27 -60.56 23.91
N ASN A 40 -2.13 -59.71 23.37
CA ASN A 40 -3.22 -59.10 24.13
C ASN A 40 -4.23 -60.16 24.60
N PRO A 41 -4.51 -60.28 25.91
CA PRO A 41 -5.39 -61.34 26.44
C PRO A 41 -6.88 -61.17 26.07
N THR A 42 -7.31 -60.00 25.59
CA THR A 42 -8.73 -59.67 25.35
C THR A 42 -9.10 -59.37 23.88
N GLY A 43 -8.19 -59.56 22.92
CA GLY A 43 -8.47 -59.38 21.49
C GLY A 43 -7.25 -59.61 20.58
N PRO A 44 -7.40 -59.54 19.24
CA PRO A 44 -6.28 -59.68 18.32
C PRO A 44 -5.36 -58.46 18.41
N GLY A 45 -4.11 -58.66 18.86
CA GLY A 45 -3.10 -57.61 18.94
C GLY A 45 -1.96 -57.96 19.91
N TYR A 46 -0.91 -57.14 19.92
CA TYR A 46 0.20 -57.21 20.87
C TYR A 46 0.25 -55.93 21.71
N THR A 47 0.72 -56.04 22.95
CA THR A 47 0.90 -54.93 23.89
C THR A 47 2.26 -55.03 24.55
N VAL A 48 2.88 -53.89 24.85
CA VAL A 48 4.13 -53.85 25.62
C VAL A 48 3.81 -53.92 27.11
N ALA A 49 4.44 -54.84 27.84
CA ALA A 49 4.29 -54.96 29.29
C ALA A 49 4.86 -53.72 30.02
N ASP A 50 4.20 -53.28 31.09
CA ASP A 50 4.74 -52.25 31.97
C ASP A 50 5.85 -52.84 32.88
N PRO A 51 6.89 -52.05 33.25
CA PRO A 51 7.02 -50.61 33.04
C PRO A 51 7.62 -50.21 31.68
N PHE A 52 7.00 -49.23 31.03
CA PHE A 52 7.53 -48.61 29.80
C PHE A 52 7.49 -47.07 29.90
N PRO A 53 8.53 -46.32 29.47
CA PRO A 53 9.85 -46.78 29.00
C PRO A 53 10.62 -47.53 30.11
N PRO A 54 11.48 -48.51 29.77
CA PRO A 54 12.20 -49.32 30.75
C PRO A 54 13.09 -48.44 31.64
N ASP A 55 13.27 -48.82 32.91
CA ASP A 55 14.07 -48.03 33.87
C ASP A 55 15.56 -48.04 33.52
N THR A 56 16.08 -49.20 33.11
CA THR A 56 17.45 -49.35 32.61
C THR A 56 17.49 -50.35 31.47
N VAL A 57 18.28 -50.06 30.43
CA VAL A 57 18.61 -51.00 29.35
C VAL A 57 20.13 -51.07 29.28
N HIS A 58 20.69 -52.27 29.29
CA HIS A 58 22.14 -52.49 29.27
C HIS A 58 22.66 -52.73 27.85
N GLU A 59 21.90 -53.43 27.01
CA GLU A 59 22.29 -53.72 25.63
C GLU A 59 21.09 -53.67 24.70
N TYR A 60 21.26 -53.15 23.49
CA TYR A 60 20.28 -53.28 22.42
C TYR A 60 20.80 -54.26 21.36
N ARG A 61 20.00 -55.28 21.04
CA ARG A 61 20.23 -56.11 19.86
C ARG A 61 19.37 -55.60 18.72
N VAL A 62 20.02 -55.01 17.72
CA VAL A 62 19.35 -54.46 16.54
C VAL A 62 19.73 -55.28 15.32
N SER A 63 18.74 -55.87 14.66
CA SER A 63 18.90 -56.62 13.41
C SER A 63 19.13 -55.68 12.23
N ASP A 64 19.99 -56.08 11.29
CA ASP A 64 20.24 -55.37 10.02
C ASP A 64 18.98 -55.30 9.13
N ARG A 65 17.98 -56.14 9.41
CA ARG A 65 16.69 -56.15 8.69
C ARG A 65 15.76 -55.03 9.10
N LEU A 66 16.00 -54.40 10.26
CA LEU A 66 15.15 -53.32 10.76
C LEU A 66 15.32 -52.05 9.89
N PRO A 67 14.25 -51.47 9.33
CA PRO A 67 14.33 -50.21 8.60
C PRO A 67 14.83 -49.06 9.47
N THR A 68 15.76 -48.25 8.95
CA THR A 68 16.29 -47.04 9.62
C THR A 68 15.19 -46.05 10.01
N SER A 69 14.08 -46.02 9.28
CA SER A 69 12.92 -45.18 9.60
C SER A 69 12.17 -45.61 10.86
N LEU A 70 12.12 -46.91 11.18
CA LEU A 70 11.53 -47.41 12.42
C LEU A 70 12.48 -47.17 13.60
N LEU A 71 13.78 -47.41 13.40
CA LEU A 71 14.81 -47.13 14.39
C LEU A 71 14.82 -45.64 14.78
N ALA A 72 14.81 -44.73 13.79
CA ALA A 72 14.74 -43.29 14.00
C ALA A 72 13.48 -42.88 14.80
N ARG A 73 12.32 -43.49 14.54
CA ARG A 73 11.08 -43.19 15.28
C ARG A 73 11.16 -43.60 16.75
N VAL A 74 11.80 -44.72 17.08
CA VAL A 74 12.05 -45.12 18.48
C VAL A 74 12.92 -44.07 19.17
N ILE A 75 14.02 -43.70 18.52
CA ILE A 75 14.96 -42.68 19.03
C ILE A 75 14.22 -41.35 19.26
N VAL A 76 13.42 -40.89 18.29
CA VAL A 76 12.60 -39.66 18.41
C VAL A 76 11.68 -39.74 19.61
N CYS A 77 11.02 -40.87 19.84
CA CYS A 77 10.11 -41.00 20.98
C CYS A 77 10.86 -40.97 22.32
N PHE A 78 12.01 -41.64 22.44
CA PHE A 78 12.81 -41.60 23.67
C PHE A 78 13.41 -40.22 23.95
N ILE A 79 13.88 -39.51 22.91
CA ILE A 79 14.29 -38.11 23.02
C ILE A 79 13.12 -37.27 23.55
N ARG A 80 11.92 -37.39 22.97
CA ARG A 80 10.73 -36.64 23.41
C ARG A 80 10.26 -36.99 24.83
N LEU A 81 10.53 -38.19 25.31
CA LEU A 81 10.30 -38.62 26.68
C LEU A 81 11.42 -38.16 27.65
N SER A 82 12.39 -37.38 27.18
CA SER A 82 13.57 -36.92 27.94
C SER A 82 14.44 -38.05 28.50
N ARG A 83 14.40 -39.23 27.88
CA ARG A 83 15.19 -40.42 28.23
C ARG A 83 16.37 -40.57 27.27
N TRP A 84 17.37 -39.71 27.44
CA TRP A 84 18.60 -39.74 26.61
C TRP A 84 19.39 -41.03 26.79
N ASP A 85 19.39 -41.58 28.01
CA ASP A 85 20.00 -42.84 28.39
C ASP A 85 19.58 -44.02 27.49
N LEU A 86 18.32 -44.03 27.05
CA LEU A 86 17.79 -45.05 26.14
C LEU A 86 17.99 -44.72 24.66
N ALA A 87 18.12 -43.43 24.32
CA ALA A 87 18.25 -42.97 22.95
C ALA A 87 19.69 -43.03 22.43
N GLU A 88 20.69 -42.77 23.28
CA GLU A 88 22.11 -42.70 22.91
C GLU A 88 22.62 -44.01 22.28
N PRO A 89 22.40 -45.21 22.88
CA PRO A 89 22.90 -46.45 22.30
C PRO A 89 22.28 -46.74 20.93
N LEU A 90 20.97 -46.51 20.78
CA LEU A 90 20.26 -46.69 19.52
C LEU A 90 20.74 -45.71 18.44
N LEU A 91 21.11 -44.49 18.83
CA LEU A 91 21.69 -43.50 17.92
C LEU A 91 23.08 -43.93 17.45
N THR A 92 23.89 -44.54 18.32
CA THR A 92 25.20 -45.09 17.91
C THR A 92 25.04 -46.24 16.92
N GLU A 93 24.07 -47.13 17.11
CA GLU A 93 23.75 -48.19 16.16
C GLU A 93 23.22 -47.65 14.83
N MET A 94 22.40 -46.59 14.87
CA MET A 94 21.93 -45.92 13.66
C MET A 94 23.08 -45.31 12.87
N ASN A 95 24.05 -44.68 13.53
CA ASN A 95 25.21 -44.05 12.87
C ASN A 95 26.24 -45.05 12.31
N LYS A 96 26.23 -46.32 12.77
CA LYS A 96 27.09 -47.39 12.23
C LYS A 96 26.58 -47.95 10.90
N ARG A 97 25.29 -47.78 10.60
CA ARG A 97 24.66 -48.30 9.37
C ARG A 97 25.13 -47.50 8.16
N GLU A 98 25.13 -48.13 6.99
CA GLU A 98 25.43 -47.45 5.73
C GLU A 98 24.41 -46.32 5.48
N SER A 99 24.90 -45.09 5.39
CA SER A 99 24.08 -43.93 5.11
C SER A 99 23.64 -43.92 3.65
N SER A 100 22.32 -43.89 3.41
CA SER A 100 21.73 -43.72 2.08
C SER A 100 20.89 -42.44 2.02
N SER A 101 20.74 -41.86 0.84
CA SER A 101 19.88 -40.68 0.61
C SER A 101 18.42 -40.93 0.99
N THR A 102 17.96 -42.18 0.90
CA THR A 102 16.60 -42.59 1.33
C THR A 102 16.38 -42.52 2.84
N CYS A 103 17.44 -42.48 3.64
CA CYS A 103 17.36 -42.35 5.09
C CYS A 103 17.38 -40.89 5.58
N GLU A 104 17.59 -39.91 4.70
CA GLU A 104 17.75 -38.48 5.06
C GLU A 104 16.63 -37.98 5.97
N GLU A 105 15.37 -38.17 5.59
CA GLU A 105 14.22 -37.70 6.39
C GLU A 105 14.19 -38.35 7.77
N SER A 106 14.67 -39.60 7.92
CA SER A 106 14.72 -40.29 9.22
C SER A 106 15.75 -39.65 10.15
N TYR A 107 16.91 -39.25 9.63
CA TYR A 107 17.91 -38.49 10.39
C TYR A 107 17.41 -37.07 10.73
N LEU A 108 16.71 -36.39 9.80
CA LEU A 108 16.11 -35.08 10.04
C LEU A 108 15.02 -35.13 11.12
N GLU A 109 14.22 -36.20 11.20
CA GLU A 109 13.24 -36.38 12.28
C GLU A 109 13.90 -36.41 13.66
N VAL A 110 15.05 -37.08 13.79
CA VAL A 110 15.85 -37.12 15.03
C VAL A 110 16.39 -35.73 15.38
N ALA A 111 16.94 -34.98 14.41
CA ALA A 111 17.43 -33.62 14.62
C ALA A 111 16.31 -32.68 15.13
N ARG A 112 15.13 -32.73 14.52
CA ARG A 112 13.95 -31.95 14.94
C ARG A 112 13.47 -32.36 16.35
N ALA A 113 13.64 -33.62 16.76
CA ALA A 113 13.30 -34.09 18.09
C ALA A 113 14.22 -33.50 19.16
N PHE A 114 15.53 -33.41 18.89
CA PHE A 114 16.48 -32.75 19.79
C PHE A 114 16.18 -31.24 19.94
N GLN A 115 15.88 -30.54 18.84
CA GLN A 115 15.51 -29.12 18.92
C GLN A 115 14.30 -28.90 19.81
N ALA A 116 13.27 -29.72 19.64
CA ALA A 116 12.02 -29.52 20.36
C ALA A 116 12.03 -29.97 21.83
N THR A 117 13.07 -30.70 22.26
CA THR A 117 13.35 -30.98 23.68
C THR A 117 14.33 -29.97 24.29
N ASN A 118 14.72 -28.95 23.52
CA ASN A 118 15.70 -27.91 23.87
C ASN A 118 17.08 -28.47 24.26
N ALA A 119 17.42 -29.69 23.83
CA ALA A 119 18.71 -30.32 24.04
C ALA A 119 19.73 -29.86 22.96
N LEU A 120 19.99 -28.55 22.92
CA LEU A 120 20.65 -27.91 21.79
C LEU A 120 22.12 -28.32 21.57
N GLU A 121 22.83 -28.74 22.63
CA GLU A 121 24.22 -29.18 22.50
C GLU A 121 24.37 -30.51 21.78
N LEU A 122 23.49 -31.46 22.13
CA LEU A 122 23.42 -32.77 21.48
C LEU A 122 22.93 -32.61 20.04
N ALA A 123 21.96 -31.71 19.81
CA ALA A 123 21.48 -31.37 18.47
C ALA A 123 22.63 -30.88 17.56
N GLN A 124 23.49 -29.99 18.06
CA GLN A 124 24.62 -29.48 17.28
C GLN A 124 25.62 -30.59 16.93
N LYS A 125 26.02 -31.41 17.91
CA LYS A 125 26.93 -32.54 17.68
C LYS A 125 26.35 -33.52 16.66
N PHE A 126 25.06 -33.80 16.76
CA PHE A 126 24.36 -34.66 15.82
C PHE A 126 24.36 -34.07 14.40
N GLY A 127 24.07 -32.77 14.25
CA GLY A 127 24.14 -32.09 12.96
C GLY A 127 25.55 -32.07 12.35
N GLU A 128 26.60 -31.86 13.15
CA GLU A 128 28.00 -31.94 12.70
C GLU A 128 28.36 -33.35 12.23
N ASN A 129 27.92 -34.38 12.96
CA ASN A 129 28.13 -35.78 12.55
C ASN A 129 27.41 -36.11 11.23
N LEU A 130 26.21 -35.57 11.01
CA LEU A 130 25.49 -35.75 9.74
C LEU A 130 26.21 -35.09 8.58
N LEU A 131 26.68 -33.86 8.76
CA LEU A 131 27.42 -33.12 7.72
C LEU A 131 28.80 -33.73 7.41
N GLY A 132 29.39 -34.46 8.38
CA GLY A 132 30.63 -35.21 8.17
C GLY A 132 30.47 -36.47 7.30
N GLN A 133 29.24 -36.87 6.97
CA GLN A 133 28.99 -37.98 6.05
C GLN A 133 28.84 -37.45 4.61
N ASP A 134 29.65 -37.98 3.69
CA ASP A 134 29.69 -37.53 2.28
C ASP A 134 28.30 -37.54 1.60
N VAL A 135 27.41 -38.43 2.02
CA VAL A 135 26.06 -38.58 1.46
C VAL A 135 25.14 -37.39 1.78
N PHE A 136 25.37 -36.71 2.92
CA PHE A 136 24.54 -35.60 3.40
C PHE A 136 25.23 -34.24 3.29
N ALA A 137 26.52 -34.21 2.95
CA ALA A 137 27.34 -32.99 2.89
C ALA A 137 26.78 -31.91 1.95
N ASP A 138 26.09 -32.30 0.87
CA ASP A 138 25.47 -31.37 -0.08
C ASP A 138 23.92 -31.37 -0.03
N SER A 139 23.32 -31.89 1.05
CA SER A 139 21.85 -31.88 1.21
C SER A 139 21.34 -30.54 1.76
N PRO A 140 20.48 -29.79 1.03
CA PRO A 140 19.93 -28.53 1.52
C PRO A 140 19.10 -28.68 2.79
N ALA A 141 18.39 -29.81 2.94
CA ALA A 141 17.50 -30.04 4.07
C ALA A 141 18.28 -30.28 5.37
N VAL A 142 19.43 -30.98 5.29
CA VAL A 142 20.34 -31.21 6.43
C VAL A 142 21.01 -29.91 6.85
N TRP A 143 21.50 -29.12 5.89
CA TRP A 143 22.06 -27.80 6.17
C TRP A 143 21.03 -26.85 6.80
N LEU A 144 19.76 -26.89 6.36
CA LEU A 144 18.69 -26.07 6.94
C LEU A 144 18.40 -26.46 8.39
N ALA A 145 18.30 -27.74 8.69
CA ALA A 145 18.10 -28.22 10.06
C ALA A 145 19.30 -27.85 10.95
N TYR A 146 20.53 -27.99 10.45
CA TYR A 146 21.74 -27.57 11.17
C TYR A 146 21.78 -26.07 11.44
N ALA A 147 21.42 -25.25 10.43
CA ALA A 147 21.35 -23.80 10.57
C ALA A 147 20.29 -23.37 11.60
N ASP A 148 19.13 -24.02 11.62
CA ASP A 148 18.10 -23.80 12.64
C ASP A 148 18.61 -24.15 14.05
N ILE A 149 19.33 -25.26 14.21
CA ILE A 149 19.94 -25.65 15.51
C ILE A 149 20.94 -24.59 15.98
N LEU A 150 21.79 -24.09 15.08
CA LEU A 150 22.78 -23.05 15.41
C LEU A 150 22.11 -21.72 15.77
N HIS A 151 21.04 -21.36 15.06
CA HIS A 151 20.21 -20.21 15.36
C HIS A 151 19.60 -20.30 16.76
N ASP A 152 19.00 -21.44 17.12
CA ASP A 152 18.43 -21.68 18.44
C ASP A 152 19.48 -21.61 19.56
N ARG A 153 20.72 -22.02 19.26
CA ARG A 153 21.89 -21.86 20.16
C ARG A 153 22.41 -20.43 20.28
N ARG A 154 21.84 -19.46 19.57
CA ARG A 154 22.33 -18.07 19.45
C ARG A 154 23.75 -17.95 18.88
N LYS A 155 24.22 -18.95 18.13
CA LYS A 155 25.49 -18.88 17.39
C LYS A 155 25.23 -18.24 16.03
N LEU A 156 25.06 -16.91 16.04
CA LEU A 156 24.57 -16.14 14.88
C LEU A 156 25.48 -16.23 13.64
N GLN A 157 26.80 -16.06 13.78
CA GLN A 157 27.70 -16.08 12.64
C GLN A 157 27.80 -17.48 11.97
N PRO A 158 28.01 -18.59 12.70
CA PRO A 158 27.95 -19.93 12.11
C PRO A 158 26.59 -20.26 11.49
N ALA A 159 25.49 -19.79 12.08
CA ALA A 159 24.16 -19.98 11.52
C ALA A 159 24.03 -19.28 10.15
N VAL A 160 24.54 -18.05 10.01
CA VAL A 160 24.56 -17.34 8.73
C VAL A 160 25.35 -18.10 7.66
N ASP A 161 26.51 -18.65 8.00
CA ASP A 161 27.33 -19.39 7.03
C ASP A 161 26.65 -20.70 6.60
N ALA A 162 26.00 -21.40 7.54
CA ALA A 162 25.17 -22.57 7.24
C ALA A 162 23.96 -22.21 6.35
N PHE A 163 23.24 -21.12 6.64
CA PHE A 163 22.13 -20.67 5.80
C PHE A 163 22.58 -20.20 4.42
N LYS A 164 23.74 -19.55 4.29
CA LYS A 164 24.32 -19.21 2.97
C LYS A 164 24.54 -20.47 2.15
N ARG A 165 25.06 -21.54 2.75
CA ARG A 165 25.24 -22.83 2.08
C ARG A 165 23.91 -23.43 1.61
N VAL A 166 22.83 -23.31 2.39
CA VAL A 166 21.47 -23.72 1.96
C VAL A 166 21.04 -22.95 0.72
N VAL A 167 21.25 -21.63 0.68
CA VAL A 167 20.86 -20.79 -0.45
C VAL A 167 21.71 -21.06 -1.70
N GLU A 168 22.99 -21.40 -1.54
CA GLU A 168 23.86 -21.84 -2.64
C GLU A 168 23.37 -23.15 -3.26
N LEU A 169 22.99 -24.13 -2.43
CA LEU A 169 22.53 -25.45 -2.88
C LEU A 169 21.08 -25.41 -3.42
N ALA A 170 20.22 -24.55 -2.84
CA ALA A 170 18.82 -24.39 -3.23
C ALA A 170 18.40 -22.90 -3.29
N PRO A 171 18.73 -22.19 -4.39
CA PRO A 171 18.45 -20.74 -4.52
C PRO A 171 16.97 -20.36 -4.45
N THR A 172 16.08 -21.28 -4.80
CA THR A 172 14.62 -21.08 -4.77
C THR A 172 13.99 -21.31 -3.40
N HIS A 173 14.79 -21.70 -2.39
CA HIS A 173 14.27 -22.02 -1.07
C HIS A 173 13.89 -20.76 -0.26
N VAL A 174 12.60 -20.43 -0.28
CA VAL A 174 12.05 -19.20 0.34
C VAL A 174 12.34 -19.10 1.84
N ASP A 175 12.06 -20.14 2.64
CA ASP A 175 12.18 -20.01 4.11
C ASP A 175 13.62 -19.79 4.57
N ALA A 176 14.59 -20.49 3.96
CA ALA A 176 16.01 -20.30 4.19
C ALA A 176 16.46 -18.86 3.91
N ARG A 177 16.00 -18.26 2.80
CA ARG A 177 16.33 -16.87 2.44
C ARG A 177 15.73 -15.87 3.42
N ILE A 178 14.49 -16.10 3.86
CA ILE A 178 13.86 -15.26 4.90
C ILE A 178 14.67 -15.35 6.21
N LYS A 179 14.97 -16.57 6.68
CA LYS A 179 15.75 -16.79 7.92
C LYS A 179 17.18 -16.22 7.84
N LEU A 180 17.83 -16.35 6.68
CA LEU A 180 19.14 -15.74 6.44
C LEU A 180 19.06 -14.22 6.50
N SER A 181 18.06 -13.63 5.84
CA SER A 181 17.87 -12.17 5.83
C SER A 181 17.58 -11.61 7.23
N THR A 182 16.81 -12.33 8.06
CA THR A 182 16.55 -11.93 9.45
C THR A 182 17.82 -11.94 10.29
N LEU A 183 18.64 -12.99 10.17
CA LEU A 183 19.91 -13.10 10.87
C LEU A 183 20.93 -12.03 10.42
N GLN A 184 21.01 -11.76 9.12
CA GLN A 184 21.88 -10.70 8.59
C GLN A 184 21.46 -9.33 9.11
N GLN A 185 20.17 -9.06 9.29
CA GLN A 185 19.69 -7.82 9.91
C GLN A 185 20.08 -7.73 11.38
N GLU A 186 19.94 -8.81 12.16
CA GLU A 186 20.35 -8.86 13.57
C GLU A 186 21.85 -8.60 13.75
N LEU A 187 22.67 -9.05 12.79
CA LEU A 187 24.11 -8.82 12.75
C LEU A 187 24.51 -7.45 12.17
N GLY A 188 23.55 -6.58 11.83
CA GLY A 188 23.84 -5.25 11.29
C GLY A 188 24.34 -5.25 9.84
N MET A 189 24.03 -6.27 9.04
CA MET A 189 24.37 -6.40 7.61
C MET A 189 23.13 -6.24 6.70
N PRO A 190 22.47 -5.06 6.67
CA PRO A 190 21.19 -4.89 5.98
C PRO A 190 21.27 -4.91 4.45
N ASP A 191 22.44 -4.62 3.86
CA ASP A 191 22.64 -4.67 2.41
C ASP A 191 22.68 -6.12 1.91
N GLN A 192 23.44 -6.99 2.57
CA GLN A 192 23.49 -8.42 2.27
C GLN A 192 22.12 -9.08 2.47
N ALA A 193 21.37 -8.64 3.50
CA ALA A 193 20.00 -9.09 3.73
C ALA A 193 19.05 -8.74 2.57
N LEU A 194 19.17 -7.53 2.00
CA LEU A 194 18.39 -7.16 0.82
C LEU A 194 18.80 -7.98 -0.40
N ASP A 195 20.10 -8.19 -0.62
CA ASP A 195 20.59 -8.99 -1.75
C ASP A 195 20.13 -10.45 -1.66
N THR A 196 20.05 -11.01 -0.45
CA THR A 196 19.52 -12.36 -0.23
C THR A 196 18.03 -12.46 -0.56
N LEU A 197 17.26 -11.39 -0.31
CA LEU A 197 15.82 -11.33 -0.61
C LEU A 197 15.50 -10.97 -2.07
N ARG A 198 16.45 -10.37 -2.80
CA ARG A 198 16.27 -10.06 -4.23
C ARG A 198 16.22 -11.36 -5.02
N ASP A 199 15.16 -11.54 -5.80
CA ASP A 199 15.20 -12.49 -6.92
C ASP A 199 15.96 -11.86 -8.10
N TYR A 200 16.68 -12.70 -8.83
CA TYR A 200 17.76 -12.31 -9.74
C TYR A 200 17.35 -11.45 -10.95
N ASP A 201 16.08 -11.14 -11.17
CA ASP A 201 15.63 -10.29 -12.28
C ASP A 201 14.49 -9.34 -11.90
N LEU A 202 14.81 -8.28 -11.15
CA LEU A 202 13.87 -7.17 -10.90
C LEU A 202 13.57 -6.34 -12.17
N ASP A 203 14.47 -6.36 -13.14
CA ASP A 203 14.39 -5.53 -14.34
C ASP A 203 13.81 -6.28 -15.57
N GLU A 204 13.81 -7.63 -15.57
CA GLU A 204 13.26 -8.47 -16.65
C GLU A 204 12.11 -9.41 -16.24
N CYS A 205 11.71 -9.46 -14.95
CA CYS A 205 10.62 -10.26 -14.35
C CYS A 205 9.74 -11.04 -15.36
N THR A 206 10.12 -12.29 -15.63
CA THR A 206 9.29 -13.25 -16.38
C THR A 206 8.17 -13.83 -15.50
N GLU A 207 8.45 -13.99 -14.21
CA GLU A 207 7.51 -14.41 -13.18
C GLU A 207 7.58 -13.50 -11.96
N LEU A 208 6.49 -13.44 -11.18
CA LEU A 208 6.51 -12.71 -9.91
C LEU A 208 7.30 -13.52 -8.86
N PRO A 209 8.11 -12.87 -8.01
CA PRO A 209 8.72 -13.51 -6.84
C PRO A 209 7.68 -14.08 -5.86
N ASP A 210 8.15 -14.89 -4.90
CA ASP A 210 7.30 -15.35 -3.79
C ASP A 210 6.81 -14.16 -2.95
N GLU A 211 5.52 -14.18 -2.60
CA GLU A 211 4.86 -13.09 -1.88
C GLU A 211 5.51 -12.81 -0.52
N ARG A 212 6.02 -13.85 0.17
CA ARG A 212 6.66 -13.71 1.48
C ARG A 212 8.03 -13.04 1.38
N LEU A 213 8.77 -13.31 0.30
CA LEU A 213 10.04 -12.62 0.02
C LEU A 213 9.80 -11.14 -0.26
N LEU A 214 8.81 -10.84 -1.12
CA LEU A 214 8.41 -9.46 -1.44
C LEU A 214 7.93 -8.71 -0.21
N GLN A 215 7.18 -9.35 0.68
CA GLN A 215 6.71 -8.76 1.92
C GLN A 215 7.89 -8.32 2.79
N ARG A 216 8.84 -9.25 3.06
CA ARG A 216 10.02 -8.95 3.87
C ARG A 216 10.88 -7.87 3.23
N GLN A 217 11.09 -7.95 1.92
CA GLN A 217 11.86 -6.97 1.16
C GLN A 217 11.21 -5.58 1.22
N ALA A 218 9.90 -5.49 1.04
CA ALA A 218 9.16 -4.23 1.10
C ALA A 218 9.29 -3.56 2.48
N ASP A 219 9.16 -4.32 3.57
CA ASP A 219 9.31 -3.79 4.93
C ASP A 219 10.72 -3.22 5.14
N MET A 220 11.75 -3.95 4.73
CA MET A 220 13.14 -3.49 4.82
C MET A 220 13.41 -2.23 4.00
N LEU A 221 12.91 -2.18 2.77
CA LEU A 221 13.09 -1.03 1.87
C LEU A 221 12.38 0.22 2.39
N PHE A 222 11.19 0.04 2.98
CA PHE A 222 10.42 1.14 3.57
C PHE A 222 11.11 1.72 4.81
N THR A 223 11.53 0.87 5.76
CA THR A 223 12.26 1.31 6.97
C THR A 223 13.54 2.07 6.63
N ARG A 224 14.22 1.67 5.54
CA ARG A 224 15.45 2.32 5.05
C ARG A 224 15.21 3.54 4.15
N LYS A 225 13.96 3.94 3.89
CA LYS A 225 13.58 5.04 2.99
C LYS A 225 14.11 4.90 1.56
N LEU A 226 14.33 3.67 1.09
CA LEU A 226 14.74 3.38 -0.29
C LEU A 226 13.51 3.40 -1.22
N HIS A 227 12.94 4.58 -1.40
CA HIS A 227 11.61 4.80 -1.99
C HIS A 227 11.45 4.24 -3.41
N ASP A 228 12.46 4.32 -4.29
CA ASP A 228 12.37 3.77 -5.66
C ASP A 228 12.24 2.25 -5.68
N GLN A 229 13.12 1.59 -4.92
CA GLN A 229 13.14 0.13 -4.82
C GLN A 229 11.88 -0.37 -4.12
N PHE A 230 11.46 0.33 -3.05
CA PHE A 230 10.20 0.03 -2.37
C PHE A 230 9.01 0.11 -3.33
N ALA A 231 8.89 1.19 -4.13
CA ALA A 231 7.77 1.34 -5.05
C ALA A 231 7.72 0.20 -6.09
N ARG A 232 8.87 -0.26 -6.59
CA ARG A 232 8.94 -1.42 -7.49
C ARG A 232 8.51 -2.71 -6.78
N CYS A 233 9.05 -2.97 -5.59
CA CYS A 233 8.73 -4.14 -4.76
C CYS A 233 7.24 -4.20 -4.38
N ALA A 234 6.71 -3.10 -3.85
CA ALA A 234 5.31 -2.98 -3.45
C ALA A 234 4.36 -3.16 -4.64
N ARG A 235 4.68 -2.62 -5.83
CA ARG A 235 3.90 -2.85 -7.05
C ARG A 235 3.81 -4.33 -7.41
N MET A 236 4.92 -5.07 -7.33
CA MET A 236 4.91 -6.52 -7.57
C MET A 236 4.05 -7.25 -6.53
N LEU A 237 4.21 -6.90 -5.25
CA LEU A 237 3.48 -7.49 -4.13
C LEU A 237 1.95 -7.34 -4.27
N VAL A 238 1.47 -6.15 -4.67
CA VAL A 238 0.03 -5.90 -4.82
C VAL A 238 -0.56 -6.35 -6.17
N THR A 239 0.28 -6.70 -7.15
CA THR A 239 -0.17 -7.04 -8.50
C THR A 239 -1.17 -8.21 -8.57
N PRO A 240 -0.95 -9.35 -7.87
CA PRO A 240 -1.91 -10.46 -7.87
C PRO A 240 -3.30 -10.04 -7.37
N TYR A 241 -3.35 -9.12 -6.40
CA TYR A 241 -4.57 -8.56 -5.85
C TYR A 241 -5.26 -7.64 -6.85
N PHE A 242 -4.52 -6.77 -7.52
CA PHE A 242 -5.06 -5.86 -8.53
C PHE A 242 -5.55 -6.61 -9.79
N PHE A 243 -4.91 -7.72 -10.15
CA PHE A 243 -5.33 -8.55 -11.27
C PHE A 243 -6.70 -9.19 -11.06
N GLU A 244 -7.07 -9.50 -9.81
CA GLU A 244 -8.40 -10.01 -9.49
C GLU A 244 -9.53 -9.08 -9.96
N ILE A 245 -9.31 -7.76 -9.95
CA ILE A 245 -10.31 -6.78 -10.40
C ILE A 245 -10.58 -6.94 -11.90
N HIS A 246 -9.55 -7.24 -12.70
CA HIS A 246 -9.69 -7.51 -14.13
C HIS A 246 -10.38 -8.85 -14.38
N ARG A 247 -10.06 -9.88 -13.59
CA ARG A 247 -10.74 -11.18 -13.66
C ARG A 247 -12.24 -11.04 -13.35
N LEU A 248 -12.58 -10.34 -12.27
CA LEU A 248 -13.97 -10.08 -11.88
C LEU A 248 -14.70 -9.17 -12.87
N ALA A 249 -13.98 -8.29 -13.57
CA ALA A 249 -14.57 -7.48 -14.63
C ALA A 249 -15.00 -8.32 -15.84
N LEU A 250 -14.33 -9.43 -16.13
CA LEU A 250 -14.71 -10.36 -17.21
C LEU A 250 -15.96 -11.18 -16.85
N ASP A 251 -16.14 -11.54 -15.58
CA ASP A 251 -17.30 -12.27 -15.08
C ASP A 251 -18.55 -11.39 -14.95
N ARG A 252 -19.43 -11.40 -15.97
CA ARG A 252 -20.70 -10.66 -15.97
C ARG A 252 -21.65 -11.05 -14.82
N VAL A 253 -21.63 -12.31 -14.38
CA VAL A 253 -22.58 -12.87 -13.38
C VAL A 253 -22.21 -12.49 -11.93
N ARG A 254 -20.92 -12.36 -11.60
CA ARG A 254 -20.48 -11.90 -10.27
C ARG A 254 -20.62 -10.39 -10.08
N ARG A 255 -20.67 -9.64 -11.18
CA ARG A 255 -20.89 -8.20 -11.21
C ARG A 255 -22.21 -7.78 -10.53
N GLU A 256 -23.21 -8.66 -10.51
CA GLU A 256 -24.53 -8.42 -9.90
C GLU A 256 -24.60 -8.80 -8.40
N ARG A 257 -23.85 -9.82 -7.97
CA ARG A 257 -23.86 -10.30 -6.57
C ARG A 257 -22.91 -9.54 -5.64
N SER A 258 -21.85 -8.93 -6.18
CA SER A 258 -20.90 -8.08 -5.43
C SER A 258 -21.40 -6.63 -5.25
N ILE A 259 -22.57 -6.28 -5.78
CA ILE A 259 -23.19 -4.94 -5.70
C ILE A 259 -23.54 -4.54 -4.24
N ALA A 260 -23.38 -5.45 -3.28
CA ALA A 260 -23.49 -5.15 -1.85
C ALA A 260 -22.33 -4.31 -1.27
N GLY A 261 -21.47 -3.71 -2.11
CA GLY A 261 -20.48 -2.71 -1.71
C GLY A 261 -20.90 -1.32 -2.20
N ASN A 262 -20.88 -0.32 -1.30
CA ASN A 262 -21.33 1.07 -1.46
C ASN A 262 -20.67 1.90 -2.60
N VAL A 263 -19.95 1.28 -3.54
CA VAL A 263 -19.22 1.97 -4.62
C VAL A 263 -20.13 2.17 -5.83
N SER A 264 -20.36 3.43 -6.21
CA SER A 264 -21.10 3.80 -7.43
C SER A 264 -20.49 3.12 -8.67
N MET A 265 -21.32 2.40 -9.44
CA MET A 265 -20.91 1.76 -10.70
C MET A 265 -20.29 2.75 -11.69
N LEU A 266 -20.73 4.01 -11.67
CA LEU A 266 -20.20 5.08 -12.52
C LEU A 266 -18.77 5.45 -12.13
N LEU A 267 -18.49 5.56 -10.83
CA LEU A 267 -17.15 5.81 -10.32
C LEU A 267 -16.22 4.63 -10.63
N ARG A 268 -16.71 3.39 -10.48
CA ARG A 268 -15.95 2.19 -10.86
C ARG A 268 -15.59 2.21 -12.35
N THR A 269 -16.53 2.62 -13.21
CA THR A 269 -16.29 2.74 -14.66
C THR A 269 -15.25 3.82 -14.95
N ALA A 270 -15.39 5.01 -14.35
CA ALA A 270 -14.43 6.10 -14.50
C ALA A 270 -13.02 5.72 -14.00
N ALA A 271 -12.92 4.99 -12.89
CA ALA A 271 -11.66 4.49 -12.35
C ALA A 271 -11.01 3.46 -13.29
N MET A 272 -11.79 2.53 -13.84
CA MET A 272 -11.29 1.59 -14.86
C MET A 272 -10.84 2.31 -16.13
N ASP A 273 -11.57 3.34 -16.59
CA ASP A 273 -11.18 4.15 -17.74
C ASP A 273 -9.87 4.92 -17.48
N ALA A 274 -9.67 5.43 -16.26
CA ALA A 274 -8.43 6.10 -15.86
C ALA A 274 -7.23 5.15 -15.78
N LEU A 275 -7.47 3.86 -15.50
CA LEU A 275 -6.44 2.82 -15.53
C LEU A 275 -6.05 2.41 -16.95
N ARG A 276 -6.91 2.61 -17.95
CA ARG A 276 -6.67 2.13 -19.32
C ARG A 276 -5.39 2.72 -19.90
N GLY A 277 -4.49 1.83 -20.31
CA GLY A 277 -3.22 2.21 -20.91
C GLY A 277 -2.18 2.73 -19.92
N SER A 278 -2.47 2.74 -18.61
CA SER A 278 -1.49 3.12 -17.58
C SER A 278 -0.33 2.10 -17.51
N PRO A 279 0.88 2.52 -17.11
CA PRO A 279 2.00 1.60 -16.91
C PRO A 279 1.66 0.48 -15.91
N LEU A 280 0.93 0.81 -14.84
CA LEU A 280 0.51 -0.14 -13.82
C LEU A 280 -0.51 -1.15 -14.38
N GLU A 281 -1.49 -0.74 -15.19
CA GLU A 281 -2.43 -1.69 -15.81
C GLU A 281 -1.73 -2.67 -16.74
N ARG A 282 -0.79 -2.20 -17.58
CA ARG A 282 -0.01 -3.08 -18.45
C ARG A 282 0.81 -4.07 -17.66
N PHE A 283 1.41 -3.62 -16.55
CA PHE A 283 2.17 -4.49 -15.65
C PHE A 283 1.27 -5.54 -14.99
N VAL A 284 0.14 -5.13 -14.43
CA VAL A 284 -0.81 -6.02 -13.75
C VAL A 284 -1.38 -7.07 -14.70
N LYS A 285 -1.74 -6.70 -15.93
CA LYS A 285 -2.27 -7.66 -16.92
C LYS A 285 -1.21 -8.65 -17.42
N ARG A 286 0.05 -8.23 -17.49
CA ARG A 286 1.17 -9.09 -17.93
C ARG A 286 1.57 -10.09 -16.84
N MET A 287 1.75 -9.63 -15.60
CA MET A 287 2.28 -10.45 -14.50
C MET A 287 1.20 -11.16 -13.67
N GLY A 288 -0.01 -10.60 -13.63
CA GLY A 288 -1.11 -11.09 -12.81
C GLY A 288 -1.55 -12.54 -13.06
N PRO A 289 -1.66 -13.03 -14.32
CA PRO A 289 -2.12 -14.40 -14.60
C PRO A 289 -1.28 -15.49 -13.91
N GLY A 290 0.05 -15.34 -13.87
CA GLY A 290 0.96 -16.33 -13.28
C GLY A 290 0.91 -16.42 -11.75
N ALA A 291 0.23 -15.49 -11.08
CA ALA A 291 0.13 -15.42 -9.62
C ALA A 291 -1.28 -15.72 -9.08
N VAL A 292 -2.24 -16.07 -9.93
CA VAL A 292 -3.63 -16.33 -9.50
C VAL A 292 -3.75 -17.62 -8.70
N ASP A 293 -3.00 -18.65 -9.09
CA ASP A 293 -3.07 -19.98 -8.49
C ASP A 293 -2.18 -20.13 -7.26
N ARG A 294 -1.35 -19.12 -6.96
CA ARG A 294 -0.50 -19.09 -5.78
C ARG A 294 -1.34 -18.77 -4.54
N GLN A 295 -0.99 -19.41 -3.42
CA GLN A 295 -1.66 -19.17 -2.14
C GLN A 295 -1.39 -17.73 -1.70
N ARG A 296 -2.45 -16.92 -1.62
CA ARG A 296 -2.38 -15.54 -1.14
C ARG A 296 -2.06 -15.52 0.35
N VAL A 297 -1.11 -14.68 0.74
CA VAL A 297 -0.61 -14.62 2.12
C VAL A 297 -1.09 -13.34 2.81
N LEU A 298 -1.18 -12.21 2.11
CA LEU A 298 -1.59 -10.94 2.73
C LEU A 298 -3.04 -10.96 3.17
N ASN A 299 -3.26 -10.49 4.40
CA ASN A 299 -4.59 -10.15 4.91
C ASN A 299 -5.03 -8.75 4.44
N ALA A 300 -6.26 -8.36 4.80
CA ALA A 300 -6.83 -7.07 4.41
C ALA A 300 -6.07 -5.86 4.99
N ASP A 301 -5.53 -6.00 6.21
CA ASP A 301 -4.73 -4.95 6.87
C ASP A 301 -3.40 -4.70 6.16
N GLN A 302 -2.67 -5.77 5.87
CA GLN A 302 -1.37 -5.71 5.22
C GLN A 302 -1.51 -5.16 3.80
N LEU A 303 -2.52 -5.61 3.04
CA LEU A 303 -2.76 -5.05 1.71
C LEU A 303 -3.06 -3.55 1.78
N HIS A 304 -3.89 -3.12 2.72
CA HIS A 304 -4.21 -1.71 2.93
C HIS A 304 -2.94 -0.90 3.23
N ASP A 305 -2.12 -1.38 4.17
CA ASP A 305 -0.88 -0.73 4.58
C ASP A 305 0.12 -0.61 3.42
N TYR A 306 0.34 -1.67 2.64
CA TYR A 306 1.22 -1.59 1.46
C TYR A 306 0.69 -0.65 0.38
N CYS A 307 -0.63 -0.63 0.14
CA CYS A 307 -1.24 0.32 -0.79
C CYS A 307 -1.05 1.76 -0.30
N LEU A 308 -1.23 2.02 1.00
CA LEU A 308 -1.08 3.35 1.59
C LEU A 308 0.37 3.82 1.54
N LYS A 309 1.32 2.99 1.99
CA LYS A 309 2.77 3.27 1.90
C LYS A 309 3.21 3.54 0.46
N LEU A 310 2.67 2.79 -0.51
CA LEU A 310 2.95 3.03 -1.93
C LEU A 310 2.41 4.40 -2.38
N VAL A 311 1.19 4.77 -1.97
CA VAL A 311 0.61 6.09 -2.24
C VAL A 311 1.44 7.22 -1.63
N GLU A 312 1.90 7.08 -0.38
CA GLU A 312 2.77 8.05 0.30
C GLU A 312 4.08 8.28 -0.46
N VAL A 313 4.73 7.18 -0.88
CA VAL A 313 5.96 7.25 -1.65
C VAL A 313 5.74 7.94 -3.00
N LEU A 314 4.67 7.58 -3.73
CA LEU A 314 4.35 8.21 -5.01
C LEU A 314 4.00 9.70 -4.85
N PHE A 315 3.32 10.07 -3.76
CA PHE A 315 3.01 11.46 -3.45
C PHE A 315 4.27 12.29 -3.18
N SER A 316 5.20 11.76 -2.39
CA SER A 316 6.48 12.44 -2.10
C SER A 316 7.31 12.71 -3.36
N LYS A 317 7.15 11.86 -4.39
CA LYS A 317 7.82 11.97 -5.69
C LYS A 317 7.03 12.73 -6.75
N GLN A 318 5.84 13.23 -6.40
CA GLN A 318 4.93 13.92 -7.34
C GLN A 318 4.51 13.06 -8.55
N LEU A 319 4.55 11.73 -8.44
CA LEU A 319 4.13 10.78 -9.47
C LEU A 319 2.61 10.54 -9.40
N TYR A 320 1.83 11.60 -9.63
CA TYR A 320 0.39 11.61 -9.37
C TYR A 320 -0.43 10.68 -10.27
N SER A 321 -0.01 10.44 -11.51
CA SER A 321 -0.69 9.52 -12.44
C SER A 321 -0.62 8.06 -11.97
N GLU A 322 0.53 7.66 -11.43
CA GLU A 322 0.71 6.34 -10.85
C GLU A 322 0.01 6.22 -9.50
N MET A 323 0.07 7.27 -8.67
CA MET A 323 -0.67 7.35 -7.41
C MET A 323 -2.17 7.13 -7.66
N LEU A 324 -2.74 7.81 -8.66
CA LEU A 324 -4.13 7.61 -9.07
C LEU A 324 -4.42 6.16 -9.45
N SER A 325 -3.51 5.52 -10.18
CA SER A 325 -3.70 4.13 -10.60
C SER A 325 -3.76 3.18 -9.40
N VAL A 326 -2.88 3.36 -8.41
CA VAL A 326 -2.90 2.60 -7.15
C VAL A 326 -4.19 2.86 -6.38
N CYS A 327 -4.60 4.13 -6.22
CA CYS A 327 -5.85 4.48 -5.56
C CYS A 327 -7.07 3.88 -6.25
N CYS A 328 -7.13 3.89 -7.59
CA CYS A 328 -8.22 3.27 -8.35
C CYS A 328 -8.31 1.77 -8.07
N TYR A 329 -7.19 1.04 -8.11
CA TYR A 329 -7.18 -0.39 -7.79
C TYR A 329 -7.56 -0.66 -6.34
N ALA A 330 -6.93 0.02 -5.38
CA ALA A 330 -7.20 -0.16 -3.96
C ALA A 330 -8.68 0.12 -3.61
N TYR A 331 -9.26 1.17 -4.19
CA TYR A 331 -10.66 1.52 -4.01
C TYR A 331 -11.63 0.47 -4.56
N MET A 332 -11.25 -0.22 -5.65
CA MET A 332 -12.06 -1.26 -6.29
C MET A 332 -11.82 -2.67 -5.75
N GLN A 333 -10.92 -2.84 -4.77
CA GLN A 333 -10.45 -4.16 -4.38
C GLN A 333 -11.41 -4.86 -3.40
N PRO A 334 -11.95 -6.06 -3.73
CA PRO A 334 -12.98 -6.70 -2.92
C PRO A 334 -12.58 -6.98 -1.48
N MET A 335 -11.32 -7.36 -1.24
CA MET A 335 -10.81 -7.62 0.12
C MET A 335 -10.78 -6.36 0.99
N LEU A 336 -10.52 -5.18 0.39
CA LEU A 336 -10.53 -3.90 1.10
C LEU A 336 -11.95 -3.37 1.27
N THR A 337 -12.86 -3.71 0.34
CA THR A 337 -14.27 -3.33 0.42
C THR A 337 -14.99 -4.14 1.51
N SER A 338 -14.82 -5.46 1.53
CA SER A 338 -15.46 -6.34 2.53
C SER A 338 -15.01 -6.05 3.95
N SER A 339 -13.77 -5.58 4.12
CA SER A 339 -13.16 -5.27 5.41
C SER A 339 -13.36 -3.82 5.87
N GLY A 340 -14.05 -2.98 5.08
CA GLY A 340 -14.32 -1.57 5.40
C GLY A 340 -13.14 -0.60 5.27
N ARG A 341 -11.94 -1.10 4.93
CA ARG A 341 -10.69 -0.32 4.81
C ARG A 341 -10.63 0.57 3.58
N THR A 342 -11.57 0.40 2.64
CA THR A 342 -11.71 1.25 1.45
C THR A 342 -11.88 2.73 1.79
N ARG A 343 -12.46 3.06 2.96
CA ARG A 343 -12.70 4.46 3.39
C ARG A 343 -11.45 5.33 3.42
N THR A 344 -10.28 4.77 3.71
CA THR A 344 -9.01 5.52 3.66
C THR A 344 -8.71 6.03 2.25
N PHE A 345 -9.11 5.27 1.23
CA PHE A 345 -8.89 5.63 -0.17
C PHE A 345 -9.94 6.58 -0.74
N ASP A 346 -11.03 6.89 -0.01
CA ASP A 346 -12.08 7.81 -0.47
C ASP A 346 -11.50 9.21 -0.76
N GLY A 347 -10.91 9.83 0.27
CA GLY A 347 -10.26 11.15 0.14
C GLY A 347 -9.01 11.12 -0.73
N LEU A 348 -8.22 10.05 -0.65
CA LEU A 348 -6.99 9.89 -1.43
C LEU A 348 -7.28 9.76 -2.92
N LEU A 349 -8.37 9.09 -3.31
CA LEU A 349 -8.79 8.97 -4.70
C LEU A 349 -9.13 10.34 -5.30
N LEU A 350 -9.86 11.18 -4.57
CA LEU A 350 -10.16 12.55 -5.01
C LEU A 350 -8.88 13.39 -5.14
N LEU A 351 -7.99 13.32 -4.14
CA LEU A 351 -6.71 14.04 -4.16
C LEU A 351 -5.86 13.61 -5.36
N ALA A 352 -5.67 12.30 -5.55
CA ALA A 352 -4.91 11.75 -6.65
C ALA A 352 -5.53 12.13 -8.00
N ALA A 353 -6.86 12.08 -8.13
CA ALA A 353 -7.56 12.45 -9.36
C ALA A 353 -7.37 13.94 -9.70
N ILE A 354 -7.46 14.85 -8.72
CA ILE A 354 -7.24 16.29 -8.95
C ILE A 354 -5.78 16.56 -9.32
N LYS A 355 -4.82 15.98 -8.59
CA LYS A 355 -3.38 16.19 -8.84
C LYS A 355 -2.92 15.58 -10.18
N ALA A 356 -3.48 14.45 -10.57
CA ALA A 356 -3.25 13.82 -11.87
C ALA A 356 -4.10 14.43 -13.00
N GLN A 357 -4.94 15.44 -12.72
CA GLN A 357 -5.86 16.06 -13.67
C GLN A 357 -6.85 15.06 -14.33
N ALA A 358 -7.18 13.97 -13.64
CA ALA A 358 -8.18 12.99 -14.05
C ALA A 358 -9.59 13.41 -13.62
N TRP A 359 -10.08 14.49 -14.24
CA TRP A 359 -11.31 15.18 -13.85
C TRP A 359 -12.57 14.31 -13.87
N ASN A 360 -12.65 13.34 -14.78
CA ASN A 360 -13.79 12.42 -14.87
C ASN A 360 -13.92 11.54 -13.60
N VAL A 361 -12.80 11.08 -13.04
CA VAL A 361 -12.80 10.30 -11.78
C VAL A 361 -13.20 11.19 -10.62
N ALA A 362 -12.61 12.39 -10.52
CA ALA A 362 -12.95 13.36 -9.48
C ALA A 362 -14.44 13.74 -9.51
N PHE A 363 -15.01 13.95 -10.70
CA PHE A 363 -16.43 14.25 -10.87
C PHE A 363 -17.34 13.11 -10.40
N GLU A 364 -17.10 11.88 -10.87
CA GLU A 364 -17.96 10.74 -10.49
C GLU A 364 -17.83 10.41 -8.99
N TYR A 365 -16.66 10.65 -8.39
CA TYR A 365 -16.46 10.54 -6.95
C TYR A 365 -17.31 11.56 -6.20
N LEU A 366 -17.15 12.84 -6.52
CA LEU A 366 -17.88 13.93 -5.87
C LEU A 366 -19.39 13.78 -6.04
N ARG A 367 -19.84 13.36 -7.24
CA ARG A 367 -21.24 13.07 -7.53
C ARG A 367 -21.80 11.94 -6.65
N GLY A 368 -21.01 10.91 -6.37
CA GLY A 368 -21.39 9.81 -5.48
C GLY A 368 -21.49 10.24 -4.02
N VAL A 369 -20.50 11.01 -3.55
CA VAL A 369 -20.43 11.51 -2.16
C VAL A 369 -21.52 12.55 -1.86
N GLN A 370 -21.99 13.29 -2.87
CA GLN A 370 -23.06 14.28 -2.70
C GLN A 370 -24.48 13.68 -2.77
N ALA A 371 -24.64 12.40 -3.09
CA ALA A 371 -25.96 11.76 -3.16
C ALA A 371 -26.73 11.77 -1.82
N PRO A 372 -26.08 11.70 -0.63
CA PRO A 372 -26.70 12.00 0.65
C PRO A 372 -26.67 13.52 0.90
N LEU A 373 -27.81 14.17 0.69
CA LEU A 373 -27.98 15.63 0.51
C LEU A 373 -28.00 16.50 1.78
N GLU A 374 -27.45 16.06 2.92
CA GLU A 374 -27.82 16.72 4.20
C GLU A 374 -26.71 17.45 4.97
N ASN A 375 -25.42 17.43 4.59
CA ASN A 375 -24.47 18.27 5.33
C ASN A 375 -23.30 18.90 4.55
N ARG A 376 -23.26 20.24 4.69
CA ARG A 376 -22.55 21.22 3.87
C ARG A 376 -21.10 21.40 4.32
N SER A 377 -20.17 20.70 3.67
CA SER A 377 -18.76 21.12 3.74
C SER A 377 -18.44 22.05 2.58
N ASN A 378 -18.05 23.30 2.88
CA ASN A 378 -17.54 24.24 1.88
C ASN A 378 -16.37 23.65 1.09
N ARG A 379 -15.60 22.73 1.69
CA ARG A 379 -14.47 22.05 1.04
C ARG A 379 -14.92 21.20 -0.15
N LEU A 380 -16.05 20.49 -0.04
CA LEU A 380 -16.59 19.67 -1.12
C LEU A 380 -17.12 20.54 -2.27
N TRP A 381 -17.81 21.64 -1.96
CA TRP A 381 -18.27 22.58 -2.98
C TRP A 381 -17.11 23.26 -3.72
N ASN A 382 -16.04 23.59 -3.01
CA ASN A 382 -14.83 24.13 -3.61
C ASN A 382 -14.15 23.09 -4.53
N ALA A 383 -14.08 21.82 -4.11
CA ALA A 383 -13.56 20.74 -4.94
C ALA A 383 -14.42 20.52 -6.20
N PHE A 384 -15.75 20.54 -6.06
CA PHE A 384 -16.67 20.52 -7.20
C PHE A 384 -16.41 21.69 -8.15
N ASN A 385 -16.29 22.91 -7.63
CA ASN A 385 -16.01 24.08 -8.47
C ASN A 385 -14.70 23.91 -9.23
N ALA A 386 -13.65 23.41 -8.58
CA ALA A 386 -12.36 23.16 -9.22
C ALA A 386 -12.48 22.14 -10.38
N VAL A 387 -13.24 21.06 -10.21
CA VAL A 387 -13.47 20.07 -11.28
C VAL A 387 -14.21 20.71 -12.46
N PHE A 388 -15.28 21.46 -12.20
CA PHE A 388 -16.08 22.09 -13.25
C PHE A 388 -15.32 23.17 -14.02
N VAL A 389 -14.50 23.96 -13.33
CA VAL A 389 -13.71 25.03 -13.95
C VAL A 389 -12.65 24.47 -14.89
N ASN A 390 -12.00 23.37 -14.49
CA ASN A 390 -10.90 22.78 -15.26
C ASN A 390 -11.37 21.78 -16.32
N PHE A 391 -12.58 21.23 -16.23
CA PHE A 391 -13.09 20.23 -17.18
C PHE A 391 -14.51 20.55 -17.65
N GLN A 392 -14.61 21.03 -18.89
CA GLN A 392 -15.84 21.56 -19.49
C GLN A 392 -16.63 20.49 -20.25
N ASP A 393 -16.95 19.38 -19.59
CA ASP A 393 -17.78 18.32 -20.19
C ASP A 393 -19.27 18.69 -20.17
N MET A 394 -19.97 18.53 -21.30
CA MET A 394 -21.41 18.78 -21.39
C MET A 394 -22.25 17.94 -20.42
N ARG A 395 -21.76 16.76 -20.01
CA ARG A 395 -22.42 15.90 -19.01
C ARG A 395 -22.60 16.63 -17.67
N TYR A 396 -21.67 17.51 -17.34
CA TYR A 396 -21.65 18.21 -16.07
C TYR A 396 -22.67 19.34 -16.03
N HIS A 397 -22.86 20.03 -17.15
CA HIS A 397 -23.94 20.98 -17.31
C HIS A 397 -25.32 20.34 -17.10
N ARG A 398 -25.56 19.17 -17.73
CA ARG A 398 -26.81 18.42 -17.51
C ARG A 398 -26.98 17.97 -16.06
N TYR A 399 -25.89 17.60 -15.38
CA TYR A 399 -25.93 17.24 -13.96
C TYR A 399 -26.35 18.43 -13.09
N ILE A 400 -25.70 19.60 -13.23
CA ILE A 400 -26.05 20.81 -12.46
C ILE A 400 -27.51 21.18 -12.68
N MET A 401 -27.99 21.17 -13.93
CA MET A 401 -29.38 21.52 -14.23
C MET A 401 -30.37 20.58 -13.54
N ARG A 402 -30.08 19.27 -13.51
CA ARG A 402 -30.90 18.28 -12.79
C ARG A 402 -30.79 18.45 -11.28
N ALA A 403 -29.61 18.77 -10.75
CA ALA A 403 -29.39 19.00 -9.32
C ALA A 403 -30.14 20.25 -8.84
N LEU A 404 -30.08 21.34 -9.61
CA LEU A 404 -30.85 22.56 -9.35
C LEU A 404 -32.36 22.35 -9.43
N TYR A 405 -32.84 21.51 -10.35
CA TYR A 405 -34.26 21.16 -10.40
C TYR A 405 -34.70 20.41 -9.14
N LYS A 406 -33.86 19.52 -8.60
CA LYS A 406 -34.12 18.81 -7.35
C LYS A 406 -34.03 19.72 -6.12
N GLU A 407 -33.10 20.67 -6.12
CA GLU A 407 -32.84 21.59 -5.01
C GLU A 407 -32.79 23.06 -5.46
N PRO A 408 -33.93 23.68 -5.79
CA PRO A 408 -33.97 25.04 -6.35
C PRO A 408 -33.53 26.16 -5.38
N GLY A 409 -33.29 25.83 -4.11
CA GLY A 409 -32.85 26.77 -3.06
C GLY A 409 -31.35 26.75 -2.76
N ASN A 410 -30.58 25.81 -3.32
CA ASN A 410 -29.19 25.57 -2.94
C ASN A 410 -28.24 26.61 -3.57
N LEU A 411 -27.77 27.56 -2.76
CA LEU A 411 -26.92 28.68 -3.21
C LEU A 411 -25.59 28.24 -3.81
N ALA A 412 -25.00 27.16 -3.30
CA ALA A 412 -23.73 26.64 -3.81
C ALA A 412 -23.91 26.08 -5.23
N LEU A 413 -24.98 25.31 -5.47
CA LEU A 413 -25.33 24.80 -6.80
C LEU A 413 -25.66 25.93 -7.78
N THR A 414 -26.40 26.95 -7.34
CA THR A 414 -26.69 28.15 -8.15
C THR A 414 -25.39 28.85 -8.53
N THR A 415 -24.46 29.01 -7.59
CA THR A 415 -23.15 29.63 -7.83
C THR A 415 -22.30 28.79 -8.80
N LEU A 416 -22.27 27.46 -8.64
CA LEU A 416 -21.59 26.54 -9.55
C LEU A 416 -22.16 26.61 -10.97
N SER A 417 -23.49 26.67 -11.12
CA SER A 417 -24.15 26.87 -12.41
C SER A 417 -23.72 28.19 -13.07
N GLY A 418 -23.65 29.26 -12.25
CA GLY A 418 -23.12 30.55 -12.66
C GLY A 418 -21.68 30.45 -13.16
N ASN A 419 -20.80 29.79 -12.41
CA ASN A 419 -19.38 29.61 -12.75
C ASN A 419 -19.19 28.85 -14.05
N ASN A 420 -19.92 27.74 -14.23
CA ASN A 420 -19.92 26.98 -15.48
C ASN A 420 -20.42 27.84 -16.67
N SER A 421 -21.44 28.67 -16.44
CA SER A 421 -21.99 29.58 -17.46
C SER A 421 -21.03 30.72 -17.81
N LEU A 422 -20.29 31.24 -16.82
CA LEU A 422 -19.29 32.28 -16.98
C LEU A 422 -18.15 31.77 -17.87
N ILE A 423 -17.63 30.58 -17.56
CA ILE A 423 -16.52 29.95 -18.29
C ILE A 423 -16.89 29.59 -19.72
N SER A 424 -18.11 29.09 -19.95
CA SER A 424 -18.62 28.78 -21.30
C SER A 424 -18.98 30.03 -22.13
N GLY A 425 -18.76 31.24 -21.61
CA GLY A 425 -19.03 32.50 -22.31
C GLY A 425 -20.51 32.92 -22.34
N SER A 426 -21.37 32.18 -21.63
CA SER A 426 -22.81 32.40 -21.49
C SER A 426 -23.12 33.43 -20.39
N TYR A 427 -22.53 34.62 -20.51
CA TYR A 427 -22.54 35.64 -19.46
C TYR A 427 -23.93 36.10 -19.00
N ARG A 428 -24.94 36.08 -19.88
CA ARG A 428 -26.33 36.43 -19.49
C ARG A 428 -26.93 35.41 -18.52
N HIS A 429 -26.65 34.12 -18.73
CA HIS A 429 -27.08 33.06 -17.83
C HIS A 429 -26.30 33.15 -16.51
N ALA A 430 -24.98 33.30 -16.57
CA ALA A 430 -24.15 33.49 -15.39
C ALA A 430 -24.63 34.66 -14.52
N LEU A 431 -24.93 35.81 -15.15
CA LEU A 431 -25.48 36.98 -14.49
C LEU A 431 -26.80 36.67 -13.77
N GLY A 432 -27.73 35.94 -14.42
CA GLY A 432 -29.01 35.56 -13.82
C GLY A 432 -28.87 34.59 -12.64
N GLU A 433 -27.91 33.66 -12.69
CA GLU A 433 -27.58 32.78 -11.56
C GLU A 433 -26.99 33.58 -10.39
N TYR A 434 -25.96 34.39 -10.64
CA TYR A 434 -25.29 35.17 -9.60
C TYR A 434 -26.21 36.21 -8.96
N LEU A 435 -27.10 36.86 -9.73
CA LEU A 435 -28.06 37.81 -9.18
C LEU A 435 -29.05 37.13 -8.21
N ARG A 436 -29.47 35.89 -8.48
CA ARG A 436 -30.31 35.12 -7.55
C ARG A 436 -29.60 34.80 -6.24
N VAL A 437 -28.30 34.52 -6.28
CA VAL A 437 -27.50 34.32 -5.07
C VAL A 437 -27.30 35.63 -4.33
N TRP A 438 -26.94 36.69 -5.05
CA TRP A 438 -26.70 38.03 -4.51
C TRP A 438 -27.93 38.64 -3.82
N GLN A 439 -29.14 38.39 -4.32
CA GLN A 439 -30.38 38.81 -3.65
C GLN A 439 -30.52 38.25 -2.22
N LYS A 440 -29.93 37.08 -1.96
CA LYS A 440 -29.94 36.44 -0.63
C LYS A 440 -28.69 36.78 0.17
N LEU A 441 -27.56 36.98 -0.49
CA LEU A 441 -26.25 37.28 0.11
C LEU A 441 -25.64 38.54 -0.54
N PRO A 442 -26.17 39.74 -0.22
CA PRO A 442 -25.79 40.97 -0.93
C PRO A 442 -24.38 41.46 -0.64
N ASP A 443 -23.84 41.08 0.53
CA ASP A 443 -22.53 41.47 1.03
C ASP A 443 -21.48 40.35 0.88
N ASP A 444 -21.82 39.25 0.20
CA ASP A 444 -20.82 38.21 -0.10
C ASP A 444 -19.80 38.76 -1.12
N PRO A 445 -18.50 38.83 -0.75
CA PRO A 445 -17.49 39.45 -1.60
C PRO A 445 -17.26 38.65 -2.88
N LEU A 446 -17.29 37.32 -2.83
CA LEU A 446 -17.04 36.48 -4.00
C LEU A 446 -18.17 36.65 -5.03
N ILE A 447 -19.43 36.68 -4.59
CA ILE A 447 -20.57 36.91 -5.49
C ILE A 447 -20.52 38.31 -6.10
N CYS A 448 -20.16 39.34 -5.32
CA CYS A 448 -19.96 40.69 -5.85
C CYS A 448 -18.84 40.74 -6.90
N LEU A 449 -17.72 40.05 -6.66
CA LEU A 449 -16.62 39.93 -7.61
C LEU A 449 -17.07 39.24 -8.90
N LEU A 450 -17.76 38.10 -8.79
CA LEU A 450 -18.24 37.33 -9.94
C LEU A 450 -19.25 38.13 -10.78
N LEU A 451 -20.16 38.89 -10.15
CA LEU A 451 -21.05 39.83 -10.85
C LEU A 451 -20.28 40.92 -11.57
N GLY A 452 -19.31 41.55 -10.89
CA GLY A 452 -18.43 42.57 -11.46
C GLY A 452 -17.68 42.05 -12.70
N LEU A 453 -17.06 40.88 -12.59
CA LEU A 453 -16.35 40.21 -13.69
C LEU A 453 -17.28 39.85 -14.84
N THR A 454 -18.49 39.34 -14.55
CA THR A 454 -19.47 39.01 -15.59
C THR A 454 -19.81 40.24 -16.45
N PHE A 455 -20.04 41.40 -15.82
CA PHE A 455 -20.25 42.65 -16.55
C PHE A 455 -19.01 43.14 -17.30
N VAL A 456 -17.82 43.03 -16.72
CA VAL A 456 -16.55 43.37 -17.39
C VAL A 456 -16.35 42.53 -18.66
N HIS A 457 -16.58 41.22 -18.58
CA HIS A 457 -16.51 40.32 -19.73
C HIS A 457 -17.58 40.64 -20.78
N MET A 458 -18.81 40.95 -20.36
CA MET A 458 -19.85 41.41 -21.27
C MET A 458 -19.45 42.70 -21.99
N ALA A 459 -18.92 43.71 -21.29
CA ALA A 459 -18.48 44.98 -21.88
C ALA A 459 -17.27 44.84 -22.83
N SER A 460 -16.55 43.72 -22.71
CA SER A 460 -15.41 43.36 -23.57
C SER A 460 -15.81 42.59 -24.83
N LYS A 461 -17.08 42.14 -24.96
CA LYS A 461 -17.57 41.52 -26.20
C LYS A 461 -17.72 42.56 -27.31
N LYS A 462 -17.42 42.15 -28.55
CA LYS A 462 -17.47 43.00 -29.75
C LYS A 462 -18.87 43.56 -30.04
N ASP A 463 -19.93 42.79 -29.78
CA ASP A 463 -21.29 43.08 -30.25
C ASP A 463 -22.18 43.81 -29.21
N VAL A 464 -21.59 44.51 -28.24
CA VAL A 464 -22.36 45.18 -27.17
C VAL A 464 -22.52 46.67 -27.47
N SER A 465 -23.73 47.06 -27.88
CA SER A 465 -24.06 48.45 -28.23
C SER A 465 -23.95 49.44 -27.06
N LYS A 466 -24.38 49.05 -25.86
CA LYS A 466 -24.35 49.90 -24.65
C LYS A 466 -23.16 49.57 -23.74
N ARG A 467 -21.98 49.33 -24.31
CA ARG A 467 -20.81 48.81 -23.58
C ARG A 467 -20.40 49.63 -22.36
N HIS A 468 -20.48 50.96 -22.44
CA HIS A 468 -20.12 51.85 -21.32
C HIS A 468 -21.07 51.70 -20.14
N GLN A 469 -22.37 51.53 -20.38
CA GLN A 469 -23.35 51.28 -19.31
C GLN A 469 -23.13 49.91 -18.65
N VAL A 470 -22.78 48.89 -19.44
CA VAL A 470 -22.45 47.55 -18.94
C VAL A 470 -21.17 47.61 -18.09
N ALA A 471 -20.13 48.30 -18.57
CA ALA A 471 -18.88 48.49 -17.82
C ALA A 471 -19.11 49.23 -16.50
N LEU A 472 -19.94 50.29 -16.50
CA LEU A 472 -20.28 51.04 -15.29
C LEU A 472 -20.96 50.16 -14.23
N ARG A 473 -21.85 49.26 -14.65
CA ARG A 473 -22.47 48.26 -13.74
C ARG A 473 -21.43 47.29 -13.17
N GLY A 474 -20.46 46.87 -13.98
CA GLY A 474 -19.35 46.04 -13.52
C GLY A 474 -18.51 46.74 -12.44
N VAL A 475 -18.12 48.00 -12.68
CA VAL A 475 -17.39 48.81 -11.69
C VAL A 475 -18.20 49.00 -10.40
N ALA A 476 -19.52 49.20 -10.50
CA ALA A 476 -20.36 49.32 -9.31
C ALA A 476 -20.34 48.07 -8.42
N PHE A 477 -20.38 46.86 -9.00
CA PHE A 477 -20.24 45.61 -8.25
C PHE A 477 -18.82 45.38 -7.72
N LEU A 478 -17.79 45.77 -8.47
CA LEU A 478 -16.40 45.71 -8.00
C LEU A 478 -16.16 46.65 -6.79
N ASN A 479 -16.82 47.81 -6.75
CA ASN A 479 -16.79 48.69 -5.58
C ASN A 479 -17.51 48.06 -4.38
N LYS A 480 -18.59 47.29 -4.58
CA LYS A 480 -19.21 46.52 -3.49
C LYS A 480 -18.28 45.42 -2.98
N TYR A 481 -17.62 44.70 -3.89
CA TYR A 481 -16.61 43.71 -3.54
C TYR A 481 -15.47 44.31 -2.70
N GLU A 482 -14.95 45.48 -3.08
CA GLU A 482 -13.90 46.18 -2.33
C GLU A 482 -14.33 46.46 -0.89
N ARG A 483 -15.54 47.00 -0.70
CA ARG A 483 -16.10 47.29 0.63
C ARG A 483 -16.32 46.03 1.48
N ALA A 484 -16.73 44.93 0.86
CA ALA A 484 -17.07 43.69 1.55
C ALA A 484 -15.85 42.83 1.92
N ARG A 485 -14.79 42.81 1.10
CA ARG A 485 -13.68 41.84 1.25
C ARG A 485 -12.69 42.21 2.36
N GLY A 486 -12.40 43.49 2.55
CA GLY A 486 -11.46 43.99 3.57
C GLY A 486 -9.96 43.66 3.33
N VAL A 487 -9.62 42.68 2.49
CA VAL A 487 -8.23 42.32 2.13
C VAL A 487 -7.74 43.22 0.99
N LYS A 488 -6.97 44.25 1.35
CA LYS A 488 -6.54 45.31 0.42
C LYS A 488 -5.73 44.80 -0.78
N GLN A 489 -4.76 43.91 -0.57
CA GLN A 489 -3.88 43.45 -1.65
C GLN A 489 -4.66 42.72 -2.76
N GLU A 490 -5.50 41.76 -2.38
CA GLU A 490 -6.39 41.01 -3.28
C GLU A 490 -7.31 41.95 -4.06
N VAL A 491 -7.95 42.88 -3.36
CA VAL A 491 -8.89 43.84 -3.95
C VAL A 491 -8.19 44.75 -4.97
N TRP A 492 -7.03 45.32 -4.62
CA TRP A 492 -6.28 46.18 -5.53
C TRP A 492 -5.79 45.42 -6.76
N TYR A 493 -5.30 44.20 -6.60
CA TYR A 493 -4.92 43.37 -7.73
C TYR A 493 -6.10 43.10 -8.67
N ASN A 494 -7.24 42.67 -8.12
CA ASN A 494 -8.43 42.35 -8.90
C ASN A 494 -9.03 43.58 -9.60
N LEU A 495 -9.07 44.73 -8.95
CA LEU A 495 -9.47 46.00 -9.59
C LEU A 495 -8.50 46.39 -10.71
N GLY A 496 -7.19 46.27 -10.48
CA GLY A 496 -6.16 46.49 -11.50
C GLY A 496 -6.37 45.59 -12.73
N ARG A 497 -6.59 44.29 -12.51
CA ARG A 497 -6.91 43.32 -13.57
C ARG A 497 -8.19 43.67 -14.33
N ALA A 498 -9.26 44.08 -13.63
CA ALA A 498 -10.52 44.46 -14.26
C ALA A 498 -10.38 45.70 -15.17
N PHE A 499 -9.69 46.75 -14.70
CA PHE A 499 -9.43 47.94 -15.51
C PHE A 499 -8.47 47.65 -16.67
N HIS A 500 -7.49 46.77 -16.47
CA HIS A 500 -6.61 46.31 -17.54
C HIS A 500 -7.42 45.60 -18.64
N GLN A 501 -8.35 44.71 -18.26
CA GLN A 501 -9.26 44.02 -19.19
C GLN A 501 -10.17 44.99 -19.98
N LEU A 502 -10.63 46.06 -19.34
CA LEU A 502 -11.42 47.12 -19.99
C LEU A 502 -10.58 48.09 -20.83
N ASN A 503 -9.26 47.89 -20.91
CA ASN A 503 -8.29 48.78 -21.55
C ASN A 503 -8.23 50.20 -20.96
N ILE A 504 -8.55 50.35 -19.66
CA ILE A 504 -8.45 51.60 -18.91
C ILE A 504 -7.10 51.60 -18.17
N LEU A 505 -6.02 51.73 -18.95
CA LEU A 505 -4.67 51.41 -18.50
C LEU A 505 -4.18 52.32 -17.34
N TYR A 506 -4.56 53.60 -17.33
CA TYR A 506 -4.17 54.51 -16.24
C TYR A 506 -4.69 54.04 -14.88
N ALA A 507 -5.94 53.55 -14.84
CA ALA A 507 -6.56 53.02 -13.62
C ALA A 507 -5.92 51.68 -13.24
N ALA A 508 -5.62 50.83 -14.22
CA ALA A 508 -4.90 49.57 -13.98
C ALA A 508 -3.55 49.82 -13.32
N VAL A 509 -2.74 50.76 -13.86
CA VAL A 509 -1.44 51.15 -13.30
C VAL A 509 -1.58 51.67 -11.87
N HIS A 510 -2.58 52.51 -11.59
CA HIS A 510 -2.84 53.02 -10.25
C HIS A 510 -3.09 51.90 -9.23
N PHE A 511 -3.96 50.94 -9.57
CA PHE A 511 -4.27 49.83 -8.67
C PHE A 511 -3.13 48.83 -8.53
N TYR A 512 -2.39 48.49 -9.60
CA TYR A 512 -1.21 47.64 -9.47
C TYR A 512 -0.14 48.26 -8.58
N LYS A 513 0.08 49.59 -8.64
CA LYS A 513 1.01 50.26 -7.73
C LYS A 513 0.58 50.13 -6.27
N LYS A 514 -0.72 50.27 -5.97
CA LYS A 514 -1.26 50.06 -4.62
C LYS A 514 -1.02 48.65 -4.06
N VAL A 515 -0.86 47.64 -4.91
CA VAL A 515 -0.53 46.27 -4.47
C VAL A 515 0.84 46.24 -3.79
N PHE A 516 1.82 47.00 -4.30
CA PHE A 516 3.18 47.02 -3.74
C PHE A 516 3.24 47.60 -2.33
N ASP A 517 2.33 48.53 -2.00
CA ASP A 517 2.23 49.19 -0.70
C ASP A 517 1.36 48.40 0.30
N SER A 518 0.94 47.18 -0.05
CA SER A 518 0.09 46.33 0.79
C SER A 518 0.78 45.04 1.22
N GLU A 519 0.36 44.53 2.38
CA GLU A 519 0.82 43.26 2.93
C GLU A 519 0.24 42.07 2.16
N ALA A 520 0.95 40.94 2.21
CA ALA A 520 0.48 39.68 1.65
C ALA A 520 -0.84 39.26 2.34
N PRO A 521 -1.73 38.55 1.61
CA PRO A 521 -3.06 38.31 2.12
C PRO A 521 -2.99 37.27 3.27
N PRO A 522 -3.76 37.48 4.36
CA PRO A 522 -3.81 36.51 5.43
C PRO A 522 -4.61 35.28 4.99
N VAL A 523 -4.14 34.09 5.37
CA VAL A 523 -4.84 32.83 5.18
C VAL A 523 -5.24 32.27 6.53
N VAL A 524 -6.44 31.71 6.59
CA VAL A 524 -6.90 30.99 7.78
C VAL A 524 -6.51 29.53 7.61
N ARG A 525 -5.55 29.07 8.42
CA ARG A 525 -5.16 27.66 8.49
C ARG A 525 -5.86 27.02 9.68
N TYR A 526 -6.44 25.84 9.45
CA TYR A 526 -6.99 25.01 10.52
C TYR A 526 -5.86 24.16 11.08
N ASP A 527 -5.58 24.33 12.35
CA ASP A 527 -4.61 23.53 13.08
C ASP A 527 -5.34 22.25 13.54
N GLU A 528 -4.97 21.10 12.95
CA GLU A 528 -5.63 19.82 13.23
C GLU A 528 -5.30 19.29 14.63
N GLU A 529 -4.20 19.72 15.25
CA GLU A 529 -3.78 19.28 16.58
C GLU A 529 -4.46 20.07 17.70
N THR A 530 -4.62 21.39 17.51
CA THR A 530 -5.24 22.27 18.50
C THR A 530 -6.72 22.52 18.25
N GLY A 531 -7.22 22.21 17.04
CA GLY A 531 -8.59 22.50 16.61
C GLY A 531 -8.87 23.98 16.38
N GLU A 532 -7.85 24.85 16.44
CA GLU A 532 -7.98 26.30 16.32
C GLU A 532 -7.77 26.79 14.88
N MET A 533 -8.40 27.91 14.54
CA MET A 533 -8.20 28.59 13.26
C MET A 533 -7.20 29.73 13.44
N LYS A 534 -5.98 29.56 12.92
CA LYS A 534 -4.93 30.59 12.98
C LYS A 534 -4.92 31.41 11.70
N ARG A 535 -4.81 32.74 11.86
CA ARG A 535 -4.61 33.68 10.75
C ARG A 535 -3.13 33.95 10.61
N GLU A 536 -2.57 33.53 9.49
CA GLU A 536 -1.15 33.70 9.20
C GLU A 536 -0.98 34.42 7.87
N ILE A 537 0.06 35.26 7.78
CA ILE A 537 0.46 35.87 6.51
C ILE A 537 1.06 34.77 5.65
N ALA A 538 0.48 34.53 4.48
CA ALA A 538 0.92 33.48 3.60
C ALA A 538 1.62 34.09 2.39
N GLU A 539 2.95 34.13 2.44
CA GLU A 539 3.80 34.69 1.38
C GLU A 539 3.60 33.98 0.03
N GLU A 540 3.21 32.69 0.05
CA GLU A 540 2.85 31.90 -1.13
C GLU A 540 1.67 32.48 -1.94
N TYR A 541 0.86 33.36 -1.33
CA TYR A 541 -0.24 34.08 -1.98
C TYR A 541 0.04 35.57 -2.19
N ASP A 542 1.28 36.03 -2.03
CA ASP A 542 1.64 37.42 -2.33
C ASP A 542 1.38 37.72 -3.82
N LEU A 543 0.53 38.72 -4.07
CA LEU A 543 0.13 39.12 -5.42
C LEU A 543 1.09 40.15 -6.04
N LYS A 544 2.12 40.62 -5.31
CA LYS A 544 3.11 41.57 -5.85
C LYS A 544 3.80 41.09 -7.12
N PRO A 545 4.28 39.83 -7.24
CA PRO A 545 4.90 39.35 -8.48
C PRO A 545 3.92 39.36 -9.66
N LEU A 546 2.65 38.99 -9.42
CA LEU A 546 1.60 39.01 -10.43
C LEU A 546 1.24 40.42 -10.88
N ALA A 547 1.15 41.38 -9.93
CA ALA A 547 0.92 42.78 -10.23
C ALA A 547 2.08 43.39 -11.01
N ALA A 548 3.32 43.09 -10.61
CA ALA A 548 4.54 43.52 -11.29
C ALA A 548 4.61 43.02 -12.73
N HIS A 549 4.31 41.74 -12.96
CA HIS A 549 4.24 41.18 -14.32
C HIS A 549 3.23 41.93 -15.20
N ASN A 550 2.00 42.12 -14.70
CA ASN A 550 0.96 42.84 -15.45
C ASN A 550 1.31 44.30 -15.72
N LEU A 551 1.96 44.97 -14.75
CA LEU A 551 2.38 46.35 -14.89
C LEU A 551 3.52 46.50 -15.91
N ALA A 552 4.46 45.56 -15.92
CA ALA A 552 5.54 45.52 -16.90
C ALA A 552 5.02 45.35 -18.33
N LEU A 553 3.96 44.56 -18.55
CA LEU A 553 3.30 44.45 -19.86
C LEU A 553 2.75 45.79 -20.35
N ILE A 554 2.13 46.58 -19.45
CA ILE A 554 1.62 47.92 -19.78
C ILE A 554 2.78 48.83 -20.19
N TYR A 555 3.88 48.84 -19.42
CA TYR A 555 5.06 49.64 -19.72
C TYR A 555 5.78 49.23 -21.00
N GLN A 556 5.84 47.92 -21.28
CA GLN A 556 6.41 47.41 -22.52
C GLN A 556 5.57 47.86 -23.72
N THR A 557 4.25 47.77 -23.62
CA THR A 557 3.31 48.20 -24.69
C THR A 557 3.38 49.70 -24.94
N SER A 558 3.66 50.50 -23.91
CA SER A 558 3.86 51.95 -24.04
C SER A 558 5.28 52.34 -24.48
N GLY A 559 6.19 51.37 -24.71
CA GLY A 559 7.57 51.61 -25.11
C GLY A 559 8.55 51.90 -23.97
N ASN A 560 8.09 52.00 -22.71
CA ASN A 560 8.93 52.23 -21.55
C ASN A 560 9.58 50.92 -21.04
N ARG A 561 10.52 50.40 -21.82
CA ARG A 561 11.23 49.14 -21.53
C ARG A 561 12.07 49.22 -20.25
N HIS A 562 12.59 50.39 -19.90
CA HIS A 562 13.39 50.59 -18.70
C HIS A 562 12.55 50.33 -17.44
N LEU A 563 11.37 50.96 -17.34
CA LEU A 563 10.50 50.79 -16.19
C LEU A 563 9.90 49.38 -16.11
N ALA A 564 9.60 48.77 -17.26
CA ALA A 564 9.18 47.37 -17.33
C ALA A 564 10.26 46.44 -16.71
N ARG A 565 11.52 46.62 -17.11
CA ARG A 565 12.66 45.86 -16.56
C ARG A 565 12.83 46.08 -15.06
N GLN A 566 12.83 47.33 -14.62
CA GLN A 566 12.99 47.69 -13.21
C GLN A 566 11.95 47.03 -12.29
N VAL A 567 10.68 47.00 -12.72
CA VAL A 567 9.60 46.37 -11.94
C VAL A 567 9.77 44.86 -11.86
N LEU A 568 10.14 44.21 -12.97
CA LEU A 568 10.40 42.77 -12.99
C LEU A 568 11.61 42.39 -12.12
N GLU A 569 12.70 43.15 -12.21
CA GLU A 569 13.91 42.91 -11.41
C GLU A 569 13.65 43.07 -9.90
N LYS A 570 12.72 43.94 -9.51
CA LYS A 570 12.42 44.18 -8.10
C LYS A 570 11.49 43.13 -7.48
N TYR A 571 10.52 42.59 -8.24
CA TYR A 571 9.41 41.82 -7.68
C TYR A 571 9.22 40.43 -8.30
N CYS A 572 9.93 40.07 -9.37
CA CYS A 572 9.75 38.81 -10.09
C CYS A 572 11.02 37.96 -10.19
N ILE A 573 12.11 38.32 -9.51
CA ILE A 573 13.30 37.48 -9.40
C ILE A 573 13.03 36.43 -8.31
N VAL A 574 13.23 35.16 -8.67
CA VAL A 574 13.06 33.98 -7.81
C VAL A 574 14.39 33.64 -7.14
#